data_AF-A0A5C8LFT5-F1
#
_entry.id   AF-A0A5C8LFT5-F1
#
_cell.length_a   1.000
_cell.length_b   1.000
_cell.length_c   1.000
_cell.angle_alpha   90.00
_cell.angle_beta   90.00
_cell.angle_gamma   90.00
#
_symmetry.space_group_name_H-M   'P 1'
#
loop_
_entity.id
_entity.type
_entity.pdbx_description
1 polymer ?
#
loop_
_entity_poly.entity_id
_entity_poly.type
_entity_poly.pdbx_seq_one_letter_code
_entity_poly.pdbx_strand_id
1 'polypeptide(L)' 'MTELGLYFAKKSINRSDVSRKTGISKTRLSELANNPNTQLRVRELYLIALAIDEEPGFLFRQVCKNIELPKE' A
#
# COMPACT_ATOMS: atom_id res chain seq x y z
N MET A 1 -5.29 9.38 6.14
CA MET A 1 -5.00 8.61 4.92
C MET A 1 -3.53 8.23 4.95
N THR A 2 -3.19 6.99 4.61
CA THR A 2 -1.81 6.50 4.64
C THR A 2 -1.06 6.90 3.38
N GLU A 3 0.27 6.76 3.38
CA GLU A 3 1.09 6.94 2.18
C GLU A 3 0.66 6.02 1.04
N LEU A 4 0.23 4.78 1.36
CA LEU A 4 -0.32 3.86 0.38
C LEU A 4 -1.66 4.36 -0.21
N GLY A 5 -2.53 4.95 0.61
CA GLY A 5 -3.77 5.56 0.14
C GLY A 5 -3.53 6.77 -0.76
N LEU A 6 -2.57 7.62 -0.41
CA LEU A 6 -2.12 8.75 -1.24
C LEU A 6 -1.54 8.26 -2.56
N TYR A 7 -0.76 7.18 -2.53
CA TYR A 7 -0.20 6.56 -3.72
C TYR A 7 -1.29 6.08 -4.68
N PHE A 8 -2.30 5.37 -4.16
CA PHE A 8 -3.45 4.91 -4.94
C PHE A 8 -4.24 6.06 -5.56
N ALA A 9 -4.45 7.14 -4.81
CA ALA A 9 -5.15 8.32 -5.32
C ALA A 9 -4.34 9.03 -6.43
N LYS A 10 -3.02 9.20 -6.23
CA LYS A 10 -2.13 9.89 -7.18
C LYS A 10 -2.00 9.13 -8.51
N LYS A 11 -1.98 7.80 -8.47
CA LYS A 11 -1.87 6.95 -9.66
C LYS A 11 -3.23 6.47 -10.21
N SER A 12 -4.36 6.95 -9.67
CA SER A 12 -5.71 6.53 -10.06
C SER A 12 -5.87 5.00 -10.05
N ILE A 13 -5.27 4.32 -9.06
CA ILE A 13 -5.28 2.87 -8.97
C ILE A 13 -6.66 2.41 -8.49
N ASN A 14 -7.28 1.51 -9.25
CA ASN A 14 -8.56 0.93 -8.89
C ASN A 14 -8.39 -0.18 -7.84
N ARG A 15 -8.88 0.09 -6.62
CA ARG A 15 -8.83 -0.86 -5.49
C ARG A 15 -9.58 -2.17 -5.78
N SER A 16 -10.61 -2.12 -6.63
CA SER A 16 -11.34 -3.34 -7.03
C SER A 16 -10.48 -4.27 -7.89
N ASP A 17 -9.64 -3.71 -8.76
CA ASP A 17 -8.76 -4.50 -9.62
C ASP A 17 -7.59 -5.09 -8.82
N VAL A 18 -7.01 -4.28 -7.92
CA VAL A 18 -5.99 -4.78 -6.97
C VAL A 18 -6.56 -5.90 -6.11
N SER A 19 -7.79 -5.76 -5.60
CA SER A 19 -8.44 -6.81 -4.82
C SER A 19 -8.58 -8.12 -5.59
N ARG A 20 -8.97 -8.06 -6.87
CA ARG A 20 -9.09 -9.25 -7.73
C ARG A 20 -7.74 -9.91 -8.02
N LYS A 21 -6.69 -9.12 -8.31
CA LYS A 21 -5.36 -9.65 -8.62
C LYS A 21 -4.61 -10.21 -7.41
N THR A 22 -4.77 -9.56 -6.25
CA THR A 22 -4.01 -9.90 -5.02
C THR A 22 -4.72 -10.85 -4.09
N GLY A 23 -6.04 -11.01 -4.23
CA GLY A 23 -6.88 -11.74 -3.28
C GLY A 23 -7.11 -10.99 -1.96
N ILE A 24 -6.59 -9.77 -1.81
CA ILE A 24 -6.83 -8.93 -0.63
C ILE A 24 -8.24 -8.37 -0.71
N SER A 25 -9.00 -8.43 0.39
CA SER A 25 -10.38 -7.92 0.41
C SER A 25 -10.42 -6.41 0.20
N LYS A 26 -11.50 -5.91 -0.43
CA LYS A 26 -11.72 -4.46 -0.62
C LYS A 26 -11.72 -3.70 0.71
N THR A 27 -12.28 -4.31 1.76
CA THR A 27 -12.30 -3.76 3.12
C THR A 27 -10.88 -3.58 3.65
N ARG A 28 -10.03 -4.61 3.53
CA ARG A 28 -8.63 -4.56 3.97
C ARG A 28 -7.82 -3.52 3.19
N LEU A 29 -7.99 -3.43 1.87
CA LEU A 29 -7.35 -2.37 1.07
C LEU A 29 -7.80 -0.96 1.49
N SER A 30 -9.08 -0.81 1.86
CA SER A 30 -9.61 0.45 2.37
C SER A 30 -9.01 0.82 3.73
N GLU A 31 -8.88 -0.15 4.65
CA GLU A 31 -8.20 0.05 5.93
C GLU A 31 -6.73 0.45 5.71
N LEU A 32 -6.00 -0.29 4.88
CA LEU A 32 -4.60 -0.01 4.57
C LEU A 32 -4.40 1.38 3.94
N ALA A 33 -5.38 1.88 3.18
CA ALA A 33 -5.32 3.20 2.56
C ALA A 33 -5.74 4.34 3.50
N ASN A 34 -6.67 4.10 4.43
CA ASN A 34 -7.32 5.15 5.21
C ASN A 34 -6.86 5.21 6.67
N ASN A 35 -6.55 4.07 7.27
CA ASN A 35 -6.25 3.94 8.69
C ASN A 35 -4.74 3.90 8.93
N PRO A 36 -4.14 4.95 9.53
CA PRO A 36 -2.71 5.00 9.83
C PRO A 36 -2.25 3.98 10.87
N ASN A 37 -3.16 3.47 11.71
CA ASN A 37 -2.82 2.45 12.71
C ASN A 37 -2.82 1.03 12.13
N THR A 38 -3.29 0.85 10.89
CA THR A 38 -3.28 -0.46 10.25
C THR A 38 -1.90 -0.77 9.70
N GLN A 39 -1.29 -1.85 10.19
CA GLN A 39 0.00 -2.32 9.67
C GLN A 39 -0.16 -2.96 8.29
N LEU A 40 0.60 -2.43 7.34
CA LEU A 40 0.79 -3.02 6.02
C LEU A 40 1.84 -4.12 6.10
N ARG A 41 1.46 -5.37 5.80
CA ARG A 41 2.41 -6.48 5.81
C ARG A 41 3.23 -6.50 4.53
N VAL A 42 4.46 -7.00 4.61
CA VAL A 42 5.36 -7.13 3.44
C VAL A 42 4.73 -7.95 2.31
N ARG A 43 4.03 -9.06 2.62
CA ARG A 43 3.29 -9.85 1.62
C ARG A 43 2.19 -9.04 0.92
N GLU A 44 1.43 -8.24 1.68
CA GLU A 44 0.38 -7.41 1.11
C GLU A 44 0.98 -6.34 0.19
N LEU A 45 2.05 -5.67 0.64
CA LEU A 45 2.78 -4.69 -0.16
C LEU A 45 3.31 -5.30 -1.46
N TYR A 46 3.94 -6.46 -1.38
CA TYR A 46 4.53 -7.13 -2.54
C TYR A 46 3.47 -7.52 -3.57
N LEU A 47 2.36 -8.12 -3.13
CA LEU A 47 1.25 -8.46 -4.03
C LEU A 47 0.61 -7.21 -4.65
N ILE A 48 0.44 -6.14 -3.87
CA ILE A 48 -0.09 -4.87 -4.36
C ILE A 48 0.82 -4.30 -5.46
N ALA A 49 2.14 -4.28 -5.24
CA ALA A 49 3.11 -3.81 -6.22
C ALA A 49 3.02 -4.61 -7.53
N LEU A 50 2.98 -5.93 -7.44
CA LEU A 50 2.79 -6.79 -8.62
C LEU A 50 1.45 -6.54 -9.32
N ALA A 51 0.37 -6.29 -8.57
CA ALA A 51 -0.95 -6.06 -9.15
C ALA A 51 -1.06 -4.76 -9.94
N ILE A 52 -0.24 -3.77 -9.59
CA ILE A 52 -0.18 -2.46 -10.25
C ILE A 52 0.99 -2.34 -11.24
N ASP A 53 1.64 -3.47 -11.55
CA ASP A 53 2.82 -3.56 -12.45
C ASP A 53 3.96 -2.60 -12.06
N GLU A 54 4.22 -2.50 -10.75
CA GLU A 54 5.29 -1.68 -10.18
C GLU A 54 6.35 -2.52 -9.48
N GLU A 55 7.56 -1.97 -9.41
CA GLU A 55 8.65 -2.57 -8.64
C GLU A 55 8.30 -2.55 -7.13
N PRO A 56 8.30 -3.70 -6.44
CA PRO A 56 8.01 -3.74 -5.00
C PRO A 56 8.94 -2.87 -4.16
N GLY A 57 10.21 -2.76 -4.55
CA GLY A 57 11.20 -1.91 -3.90
C GLY A 57 10.86 -0.42 -4.03
N PHE A 58 10.31 0.01 -5.16
CA PHE A 58 9.86 1.38 -5.35
C PHE A 58 8.65 1.68 -4.46
N LEU A 59 7.63 0.80 -4.46
CA LEU A 59 6.45 0.97 -3.60
C LEU A 59 6.83 1.03 -2.13
N PHE A 60 7.75 0.16 -1.69
CA PHE A 60 8.28 0.16 -0.32
C PHE A 60 8.89 1.51 0.05
N ARG A 61 9.78 2.06 -0.79
CA ARG A 61 10.40 3.37 -0.54
C ARG A 61 9.37 4.50 -0.46
N GLN A 62 8.32 4.46 -1.29
CA GLN A 62 7.25 5.47 -1.26
C GLN A 62 6.42 5.38 0.02
N VAL A 63 6.03 4.18 0.43
CA VAL A 63 5.17 3.98 1.60
C VAL A 63 5.92 4.24 2.91
N CYS A 64 7.20 3.89 2.98
CA CYS A 64 8.02 4.01 4.18
C CYS A 64 8.87 5.30 4.24
N LYS A 65 8.67 6.26 3.31
CA LYS A 65 9.54 7.44 3.17
C LYS A 65 9.67 8.32 4.43
N ASN A 66 8.68 8.31 5.32
CA ASN A 66 8.64 9.11 6.54
C ASN A 66 8.94 8.28 7.80
N ILE A 67 9.38 7.04 7.66
CA ILE A 67 9.72 6.18 8.81
C ILE A 67 11.17 6.46 9.17
N GLU A 68 11.36 7.07 10.33
CA GLU A 68 12.66 7.32 10.93
C GLU A 68 12.79 6.54 12.23
N LEU A 69 14.04 6.18 12.57
CA LEU A 69 14.32 5.64 13.89
C LEU A 69 14.15 6.74 14.94
N PRO A 70 13.61 6.44 16.12
CA PRO A 70 13.63 7.38 17.23
C PRO A 70 15.08 7.78 17.51
N LYS A 71 15.33 9.08 17.68
CA LYS A 71 16.63 9.54 18.19
C LYS A 71 16.77 9.05 19.64
N GLU A 72 17.87 8.36 19.90
CA GLU A 72 18.28 7.88 21.22
C GLU A 72 18.59 9.04 22.19
#